data_AF-A0A9E3F654-F1
#
_entry.id   AF-A0A9E3F654-F1
#
_cell.length_a   1.000
_cell.length_b   1.000
_cell.length_c   1.000
_cell.angle_alpha   90.00
_cell.angle_beta   90.00
_cell.angle_gamma   90.00
#
_symmetry.space_group_name_H-M   'P 1'
#
loop_
_entity.id
_entity.type
_entity.pdbx_description
1 polymer ?
#
loop_
_entity_poly.entity_id
_entity_poly.type
_entity_poly.pdbx_seq_one_letter_code
_entity_poly.pdbx_strand_id
1 'polypeptide(L)'
;MLAAEDNLTLPGWRDFERSVALAFSGRGSESKAVFDVLLTDETRAAVRYGLSCKMRKELNRIRRDGRVTIELSNSAGQFWDQLAAKHINPSNYRDNPQEVGITLIELVQQWHLAASIDRGGLVNLAKSYYLVLSWNNAGLYQLHQFSLALPDPTKLRWYCPVKQVKGIAGLSRRINGDDEAGTIFEWYGESGGQLKYYPPASTAVWQSEPFRLEALPDVEHGILAKVAAYFPGRWAEAVSGTPS
;
A
#
# COMPACT_ATOMS: atom_id res chain seq x y z
N MET A 1 0.68 14.06 -9.26
CA MET A 1 0.05 13.75 -10.56
C MET A 1 1.09 12.98 -11.37
N LEU A 2 0.84 11.72 -11.72
CA LEU A 2 1.73 10.95 -12.58
C LEU A 2 1.21 11.14 -14.01
N ALA A 3 1.92 11.89 -14.83
CA ALA A 3 1.57 12.07 -16.23
C ALA A 3 1.96 10.82 -17.02
N ALA A 4 1.02 10.27 -17.80
CA ALA A 4 1.35 9.36 -18.89
C ALA A 4 1.88 10.17 -20.10
N GLU A 5 2.51 9.49 -21.06
CA GLU A 5 3.15 10.10 -22.25
C GLU A 5 2.18 10.88 -23.15
N ASP A 6 0.85 10.79 -22.93
CA ASP A 6 -0.19 11.38 -23.77
C ASP A 6 -1.00 12.50 -23.08
N ASN A 7 -0.42 13.28 -22.15
CA ASN A 7 -1.15 14.27 -21.31
C ASN A 7 -2.29 13.70 -20.45
N LEU A 8 -2.45 12.38 -20.39
CA LEU A 8 -3.41 11.70 -19.53
C LEU A 8 -2.88 11.64 -18.09
N THR A 9 -3.63 12.23 -17.16
CA THR A 9 -3.30 12.19 -15.73
C THR A 9 -3.87 10.92 -15.10
N LEU A 10 -3.01 10.11 -14.49
CA LEU A 10 -3.45 8.94 -13.73
C LEU A 10 -3.96 9.37 -12.34
N PRO A 11 -5.00 8.71 -11.81
CA PRO A 11 -5.44 8.96 -10.45
C PRO A 11 -4.29 8.69 -9.48
N GLY A 12 -4.07 9.62 -8.55
CA GLY A 12 -3.12 9.42 -7.47
C GLY A 12 -3.65 8.40 -6.47
N TRP A 13 -2.76 7.88 -5.62
CA TRP A 13 -3.15 6.99 -4.53
C TRP A 13 -4.21 7.60 -3.59
N ARG A 14 -4.16 8.92 -3.36
CA ARG A 14 -5.19 9.64 -2.58
C ARG A 14 -6.52 9.72 -3.29
N ASP A 15 -6.52 9.84 -4.62
CA ASP A 15 -7.78 9.86 -5.38
C ASP A 15 -8.46 8.49 -5.29
N PHE A 16 -7.68 7.41 -5.35
CA PHE A 16 -8.17 6.06 -5.11
C PHE A 16 -8.80 5.91 -3.71
N GLU A 17 -8.11 6.32 -2.65
CA GLU A 17 -8.65 6.27 -1.27
C GLU A 17 -9.95 7.06 -1.13
N ARG A 18 -10.01 8.28 -1.65
CA ARG A 18 -11.19 9.14 -1.60
C ARG A 18 -12.35 8.55 -2.39
N SER A 19 -12.08 8.03 -3.59
CA SER A 19 -13.10 7.36 -4.40
C SER A 19 -13.66 6.13 -3.70
N VAL A 20 -12.81 5.32 -3.06
CA VAL A 20 -13.25 4.17 -2.24
C VAL A 20 -14.09 4.65 -1.06
N ALA A 21 -13.63 5.65 -0.32
CA ALA A 21 -14.39 6.21 0.80
C ALA A 21 -15.78 6.68 0.35
N LEU A 22 -15.87 7.44 -0.75
CA LEU A 22 -17.15 7.92 -1.27
C LEU A 22 -18.05 6.79 -1.76
N ALA A 23 -17.50 5.81 -2.50
CA ALA A 23 -18.27 4.68 -3.05
C ALA A 23 -18.91 3.83 -1.95
N PHE A 24 -18.28 3.73 -0.78
CA PHE A 24 -18.77 2.94 0.34
C PHE A 24 -19.35 3.79 1.48
N SER A 25 -19.65 5.07 1.24
CA SER A 25 -20.14 6.00 2.29
C SER A 25 -19.26 6.03 3.56
N GLY A 26 -17.96 5.79 3.37
CA GLY A 26 -16.94 5.77 4.39
C GLY A 26 -16.20 7.10 4.51
N ARG A 27 -15.09 7.06 5.26
CA ARG A 27 -14.23 8.21 5.51
C ARG A 27 -12.78 7.86 5.20
N GLY A 28 -12.14 8.65 4.35
CA GLY A 28 -10.68 8.60 4.16
C GLY A 28 -9.96 9.14 5.41
N SER A 29 -8.89 8.48 5.83
CA SER A 29 -8.10 8.92 6.99
C SER A 29 -7.16 10.07 6.66
N GLU A 30 -6.72 10.17 5.40
CA GLU A 30 -5.77 11.17 4.87
C GLU A 30 -4.51 11.36 5.76
N SER A 31 -4.07 10.29 6.42
CA SER A 31 -3.01 10.32 7.44
C SER A 31 -2.10 9.10 7.31
N LYS A 32 -1.15 8.94 8.24
CA LYS A 32 -0.31 7.73 8.36
C LYS A 32 -0.98 6.62 9.19
N ALA A 33 -2.30 6.61 9.24
CA ALA A 33 -3.05 5.56 9.95
C ALA A 33 -2.84 4.20 9.28
N VAL A 34 -3.11 3.12 10.03
CA VAL A 34 -3.02 1.74 9.52
C VAL A 34 -4.05 1.48 8.42
N PHE A 35 -5.21 2.15 8.51
CA PHE A 35 -6.28 2.07 7.53
C PHE A 35 -6.45 3.41 6.81
N ASP A 36 -6.55 3.32 5.49
CA ASP A 36 -6.66 4.45 4.60
C ASP A 36 -8.13 4.90 4.49
N VAL A 37 -9.07 3.96 4.60
CA VAL A 37 -10.52 4.20 4.61
C VAL A 37 -11.18 3.48 5.79
N LEU A 38 -12.11 4.15 6.46
CA LEU A 38 -12.95 3.60 7.52
C LEU A 38 -14.42 3.59 7.08
N LEU A 39 -15.04 2.41 7.10
CA LEU A 39 -16.47 2.23 6.84
C LEU A 39 -17.22 2.12 8.17
N THR A 40 -18.45 2.62 8.22
CA THR A 40 -19.29 2.52 9.43
C THR A 40 -19.93 1.13 9.54
N ASP A 41 -19.89 0.51 10.72
CA ASP A 41 -20.69 -0.67 11.00
C ASP A 41 -22.15 -0.23 11.22
N GLU A 42 -23.05 -0.65 10.33
CA GLU A 42 -24.47 -0.28 10.36
C GLU A 42 -25.18 -0.71 11.65
N THR A 43 -24.69 -1.79 12.29
CA THR A 43 -25.28 -2.33 13.51
C THR A 43 -24.67 -1.73 14.78
N ARG A 44 -23.47 -1.16 14.67
CA ARG A 44 -22.69 -0.65 15.81
C ARG A 44 -22.04 0.68 15.45
N ALA A 45 -22.74 1.78 15.74
CA ALA A 45 -22.34 3.14 15.36
C ALA A 45 -20.92 3.58 15.78
N ALA A 46 -20.32 2.98 16.81
CA ALA A 46 -18.94 3.25 17.24
C ALA A 46 -17.88 2.39 16.52
N VAL A 47 -18.28 1.28 15.89
CA VAL A 47 -17.38 0.31 15.25
C VAL A 47 -17.19 0.65 13.77
N ARG A 48 -15.98 0.40 13.28
CA ARG A 48 -15.59 0.65 11.88
C ARG A 48 -15.03 -0.61 11.23
N TYR A 49 -15.07 -0.66 9.90
CA TYR A 49 -14.28 -1.60 9.10
C TYR A 49 -13.14 -0.83 8.43
N GLY A 50 -11.93 -1.37 8.49
CA GLY A 50 -10.74 -0.73 7.96
C GLY A 50 -10.37 -1.27 6.58
N LEU A 51 -10.15 -0.38 5.62
CA LEU A 51 -9.58 -0.74 4.32
C LEU A 51 -8.19 -0.12 4.22
N SER A 52 -7.18 -0.95 3.93
CA SER A 52 -5.88 -0.43 3.50
C SER A 52 -5.78 -0.48 1.98
N CYS A 53 -5.76 0.70 1.37
CA CYS A 53 -5.83 0.90 -0.07
C CYS A 53 -4.41 0.94 -0.65
N LYS A 54 -4.10 0.06 -1.61
CA LYS A 54 -2.81 0.04 -2.30
C LYS A 54 -3.01 0.21 -3.79
N MET A 55 -2.20 1.06 -4.42
CA MET A 55 -2.25 1.28 -5.86
C MET A 55 -0.87 1.08 -6.49
N ARG A 56 -0.77 0.23 -7.53
CA ARG A 56 0.51 -0.09 -8.19
C ARG A 56 0.35 -0.32 -9.70
N LYS A 57 1.36 0.09 -10.46
CA LYS A 57 1.47 -0.12 -11.91
C LYS A 57 2.02 -1.52 -12.25
N GLU A 58 1.31 -2.56 -11.86
CA GLU A 58 1.85 -3.93 -11.87
C GLU A 58 0.91 -4.96 -12.50
N LEU A 59 -0.17 -4.53 -13.16
CA LEU A 59 -1.17 -5.47 -13.71
C LEU A 59 -0.54 -6.47 -14.72
N ASN A 60 0.37 -6.00 -15.58
CA ASN A 60 1.07 -6.91 -16.52
C ASN A 60 1.98 -7.92 -15.79
N ARG A 61 2.55 -7.52 -14.65
CA ARG A 61 3.43 -8.38 -13.85
C ARG A 61 2.61 -9.48 -13.18
N ILE A 62 1.49 -9.10 -12.54
CA ILE A 62 0.54 -10.01 -11.89
C ILE A 62 0.04 -11.07 -12.87
N ARG A 63 -0.27 -10.70 -14.11
CA ARG A 63 -0.69 -11.66 -15.15
C ARG A 63 0.38 -12.69 -15.50
N ARG A 64 1.66 -12.37 -15.30
CA ARG A 64 2.79 -13.24 -15.62
C ARG A 64 3.22 -14.09 -14.42
N ASP A 65 3.29 -13.52 -13.22
CA ASP A 65 3.81 -14.18 -12.02
C ASP A 65 2.74 -14.63 -11.03
N GLY A 66 1.49 -14.21 -11.23
CA GLY A 66 0.37 -14.55 -10.37
C GLY A 66 0.41 -13.92 -8.99
N ARG A 67 1.28 -12.93 -8.71
CA ARG A 67 1.45 -12.34 -7.37
C ARG A 67 1.21 -10.84 -7.34
N VAL A 68 0.32 -10.41 -6.46
CA VAL A 68 -0.03 -8.99 -6.26
C VAL A 68 0.95 -8.35 -5.27
N THR A 69 1.47 -7.16 -5.55
CA THR A 69 2.28 -6.44 -4.53
C THR A 69 1.40 -5.67 -3.59
N ILE A 70 1.63 -5.86 -2.30
CA ILE A 70 1.07 -5.07 -1.21
C ILE A 70 2.25 -4.46 -0.44
N GLU A 71 2.38 -3.13 -0.45
CA GLU A 71 3.31 -2.46 0.47
C GLU A 71 2.64 -2.36 1.84
N LEU A 72 3.09 -3.19 2.77
CA LEU A 72 2.53 -3.26 4.12
C LEU A 72 2.87 -2.00 4.91
N SER A 73 4.11 -1.52 4.81
CA SER A 73 4.56 -0.31 5.49
C SER A 73 5.88 0.20 4.93
N ASN A 74 6.14 1.49 5.18
CA ASN A 74 7.39 2.20 4.90
C ASN A 74 7.95 2.90 6.16
N SER A 75 7.59 2.39 7.35
CA SER A 75 7.98 2.97 8.64
C SER A 75 9.38 2.50 9.08
N ALA A 76 10.43 2.99 8.42
CA ALA A 76 11.80 2.57 8.69
C ALA A 76 12.20 2.73 10.16
N GLY A 77 11.81 3.85 10.80
CA GLY A 77 12.12 4.13 12.20
C GLY A 77 11.54 3.06 13.13
N GLN A 78 10.23 2.80 13.03
CA GLN A 78 9.57 1.81 13.90
C GLN A 78 10.10 0.39 13.67
N PHE A 79 10.46 0.03 12.43
CA PHE A 79 11.10 -1.26 12.16
C PHE A 79 12.46 -1.36 12.84
N TRP A 80 13.30 -0.32 12.72
CA TRP A 80 14.62 -0.33 13.36
C TRP A 80 14.53 -0.26 14.89
N ASP A 81 13.58 0.47 15.46
CA ASP A 81 13.34 0.50 16.90
C ASP A 81 12.98 -0.90 17.42
N GLN A 82 12.09 -1.60 16.73
CA GLN A 82 11.68 -2.96 17.11
C GLN A 82 12.83 -3.98 16.96
N LEU A 83 13.67 -3.84 15.93
CA LEU A 83 14.86 -4.67 15.75
C LEU A 83 15.94 -4.36 16.81
N ALA A 84 16.11 -3.10 17.18
CA ALA A 84 17.09 -2.68 18.18
C ALA A 84 16.77 -3.26 19.57
N ALA A 85 15.48 -3.40 19.91
CA ALA A 85 15.02 -4.09 21.12
C ALA A 85 15.45 -5.57 21.18
N LYS A 86 15.86 -6.15 20.03
CA LYS A 86 16.41 -7.51 19.89
C LYS A 86 17.91 -7.52 19.59
N HIS A 87 18.60 -6.38 19.81
CA HIS A 87 20.02 -6.20 19.49
C HIS A 87 20.38 -6.36 17.99
N ILE A 88 19.38 -6.22 17.11
CA ILE A 88 19.56 -6.20 15.66
C ILE A 88 19.65 -4.75 15.17
N ASN A 89 20.64 -4.45 14.34
CA ASN A 89 20.95 -3.12 13.84
C ASN A 89 21.44 -3.18 12.37
N PRO A 90 21.69 -2.03 11.71
CA PRO A 90 22.07 -2.01 10.30
C PRO A 90 23.34 -2.80 9.93
N SER A 91 24.24 -3.04 10.90
CA SER A 91 25.47 -3.79 10.68
C SER A 91 25.30 -5.32 10.71
N ASN A 92 24.31 -5.85 11.44
CA ASN A 92 24.19 -7.29 11.72
C ASN A 92 22.82 -7.90 11.33
N TYR A 93 21.86 -7.12 10.82
CA TYR A 93 20.54 -7.64 10.45
C TYR A 93 20.60 -8.76 9.40
N ARG A 94 21.66 -8.75 8.57
CA ARG A 94 21.87 -9.75 7.53
C ARG A 94 22.24 -11.12 8.08
N ASP A 95 22.79 -11.15 9.29
CA ASP A 95 23.21 -12.38 9.96
C ASP A 95 22.04 -13.06 10.67
N ASN A 96 20.92 -12.34 10.85
CA ASN A 96 19.74 -12.79 11.59
C ASN A 96 18.44 -12.66 10.77
N PRO A 97 18.39 -13.13 9.50
CA PRO A 97 17.28 -12.85 8.60
C PRO A 97 15.94 -13.42 9.10
N GLN A 98 15.97 -14.59 9.77
CA GLN A 98 14.79 -15.21 10.37
C GLN A 98 14.16 -14.33 11.45
N GLU A 99 14.99 -13.86 12.39
CA GLU A 99 14.50 -13.01 13.48
C GLU A 99 14.02 -11.66 12.96
N VAL A 100 14.73 -11.09 11.98
CA VAL A 100 14.28 -9.86 11.29
C VAL A 100 12.89 -10.08 10.68
N GLY A 101 12.72 -11.10 9.85
CA GLY A 101 11.46 -11.39 9.18
C GLY A 101 10.29 -11.55 10.14
N ILE A 102 10.45 -12.38 11.18
CA ILE A 102 9.43 -12.57 12.23
C ILE A 102 9.08 -11.24 12.88
N THR A 103 10.08 -10.48 13.33
CA THR A 103 9.89 -9.21 14.03
C THR A 103 9.10 -8.20 13.21
N LEU A 104 9.39 -8.09 11.91
CA LEU A 104 8.72 -7.16 11.01
C LEU A 104 7.25 -7.52 10.80
N ILE A 105 6.94 -8.81 10.63
CA ILE A 105 5.57 -9.29 10.43
C ILE A 105 4.74 -9.15 11.71
N GLU A 106 5.32 -9.48 12.87
CA GLU A 106 4.69 -9.29 14.17
C GLU A 106 4.37 -7.81 14.42
N LEU A 107 5.28 -6.89 14.08
CA LEU A 107 5.04 -5.45 14.24
C LEU A 107 3.84 -4.97 13.40
N VAL A 108 3.73 -5.42 12.14
CA VAL A 108 2.57 -5.11 11.29
C VAL A 108 1.28 -5.66 11.89
N GLN A 109 1.30 -6.89 12.41
CA GLN A 109 0.14 -7.48 13.07
C GLN A 109 -0.25 -6.70 14.34
N GLN A 110 0.73 -6.24 15.12
CA GLN A 110 0.48 -5.40 16.29
C GLN A 110 -0.19 -4.07 15.94
N TRP A 111 0.19 -3.43 14.83
CA TRP A 111 -0.49 -2.22 14.36
C TRP A 111 -1.97 -2.46 14.04
N HIS A 112 -2.30 -3.57 13.37
CA HIS A 112 -3.71 -3.93 13.16
C HIS A 112 -4.42 -4.20 14.48
N LEU A 113 -3.81 -5.00 15.36
CA LEU A 113 -4.39 -5.35 16.66
C LEU A 113 -4.64 -4.12 17.53
N ALA A 114 -3.74 -3.14 17.53
CA ALA A 114 -3.91 -1.89 18.27
C ALA A 114 -5.13 -1.07 17.80
N ALA A 115 -5.51 -1.18 16.53
CA ALA A 115 -6.74 -0.58 16.00
C ALA A 115 -8.00 -1.43 16.30
N SER A 116 -7.84 -2.70 16.68
CA SER A 116 -8.93 -3.66 16.85
C SER A 116 -9.82 -3.34 18.04
N ILE A 117 -11.13 -3.56 17.88
CA ILE A 117 -12.10 -3.56 19.00
C ILE A 117 -11.71 -4.55 20.11
N ASP A 118 -11.01 -5.64 19.78
CA ASP A 118 -10.57 -6.65 20.76
C ASP A 118 -9.46 -6.13 21.70
N ARG A 119 -8.84 -5.00 21.35
CA ARG A 119 -7.79 -4.32 22.14
C ARG A 119 -8.21 -2.90 22.56
N GLY A 120 -9.51 -2.61 22.55
CA GLY A 120 -10.06 -1.30 22.92
C GLY A 120 -9.99 -0.24 21.81
N GLY A 121 -9.63 -0.62 20.58
CA GLY A 121 -9.76 0.21 19.40
C GLY A 121 -11.20 0.25 18.87
N LEU A 122 -11.35 0.73 17.64
CA LEU A 122 -12.66 0.93 17.00
C LEU A 122 -12.88 0.06 15.75
N VAL A 123 -11.86 -0.66 15.29
CA VAL A 123 -11.91 -1.38 14.01
C VAL A 123 -12.23 -2.86 14.23
N ASN A 124 -13.21 -3.38 13.50
CA ASN A 124 -13.46 -4.81 13.43
C ASN A 124 -12.57 -5.43 12.34
N LEU A 125 -11.46 -6.05 12.76
CA LEU A 125 -10.48 -6.62 11.84
C LEU A 125 -11.03 -7.78 10.98
N ALA A 126 -12.00 -8.55 11.47
CA ALA A 126 -12.58 -9.67 10.73
C ALA A 126 -13.33 -9.24 9.46
N LYS A 127 -13.74 -7.97 9.38
CA LYS A 127 -14.39 -7.37 8.21
C LYS A 127 -13.49 -6.37 7.48
N SER A 128 -12.21 -6.29 7.87
CA SER A 128 -11.23 -5.36 7.33
C SER A 128 -10.30 -6.06 6.34
N TYR A 129 -9.77 -5.35 5.35
CA TYR A 129 -9.01 -5.96 4.25
C TYR A 129 -8.02 -4.99 3.59
N TYR A 130 -7.09 -5.55 2.82
CA TYR A 130 -6.35 -4.80 1.81
C TYR A 130 -7.18 -4.72 0.53
N LEU A 131 -7.32 -3.52 -0.02
CA LEU A 131 -7.92 -3.30 -1.34
C LEU A 131 -6.83 -2.80 -2.29
N VAL A 132 -6.48 -3.62 -3.28
CA VAL A 132 -5.34 -3.38 -4.17
C VAL A 132 -5.80 -3.09 -5.59
N LEU A 133 -5.58 -1.85 -6.04
CA LEU A 133 -5.80 -1.41 -7.41
C LEU A 133 -4.51 -1.56 -8.23
N SER A 134 -4.51 -2.54 -9.13
CA SER A 134 -3.40 -2.76 -10.07
C SER A 134 -3.75 -2.20 -11.44
N TRP A 135 -2.79 -1.55 -12.11
CA TRP A 135 -3.01 -0.97 -13.43
C TRP A 135 -1.82 -1.16 -14.39
N ASN A 136 -2.02 -0.89 -15.68
CA ASN A 136 -0.97 -0.88 -16.70
C ASN A 136 -1.05 0.33 -17.66
N ASN A 137 -0.02 0.50 -18.49
CA ASN A 137 0.04 1.58 -19.50
C ASN A 137 -1.10 1.56 -20.52
N ALA A 138 -1.75 0.41 -20.72
CA ALA A 138 -2.89 0.32 -21.62
C ALA A 138 -4.16 0.92 -21.00
N GLY A 139 -4.12 1.44 -19.77
CA GLY A 139 -5.28 2.00 -19.06
C GLY A 139 -6.25 0.93 -18.55
N LEU A 140 -5.78 -0.31 -18.37
CA LEU A 140 -6.55 -1.36 -17.71
C LEU A 140 -6.26 -1.36 -16.22
N TYR A 141 -7.30 -1.60 -15.45
CA TYR A 141 -7.32 -1.66 -13.99
C TYR A 141 -7.90 -2.99 -13.52
N GLN A 142 -7.50 -3.45 -12.35
CA GLN A 142 -8.10 -4.59 -11.68
C GLN A 142 -8.00 -4.42 -10.16
N LEU A 143 -9.08 -4.70 -9.45
CA LEU A 143 -9.13 -4.69 -8.00
C LEU A 143 -8.97 -6.10 -7.45
N HIS A 144 -8.20 -6.21 -6.37
CA HIS A 144 -8.08 -7.42 -5.56
C HIS A 144 -8.34 -7.09 -4.09
N GLN A 145 -9.12 -7.93 -3.42
CA GLN A 145 -9.37 -7.86 -1.99
C GLN A 145 -8.63 -8.99 -1.28
N PHE A 146 -7.77 -8.65 -0.33
CA PHE A 146 -7.02 -9.63 0.48
C PHE A 146 -7.34 -9.50 1.95
N SER A 147 -7.38 -10.63 2.66
CA SER A 147 -7.42 -10.65 4.12
C SER A 147 -6.23 -9.90 4.73
N LEU A 148 -6.44 -9.29 5.90
CA LEU A 148 -5.34 -8.73 6.70
C LEU A 148 -4.43 -9.80 7.31
N ALA A 149 -4.89 -11.06 7.34
CA ALA A 149 -4.11 -12.18 7.85
C ALA A 149 -2.86 -12.38 7.00
N LEU A 150 -1.70 -12.26 7.66
CA LEU A 150 -0.40 -12.57 7.08
C LEU A 150 -0.04 -14.02 7.40
N PRO A 151 0.70 -14.72 6.51
CA PRO A 151 1.17 -16.06 6.79
C PRO A 151 2.08 -16.08 8.02
N ASP A 152 2.13 -17.24 8.67
CA ASP A 152 3.00 -17.47 9.83
C ASP A 152 4.47 -17.27 9.45
N PRO A 153 5.16 -16.23 9.97
CA PRO A 153 6.52 -15.92 9.56
C PRO A 153 7.54 -16.97 9.99
N THR A 154 7.21 -17.82 10.97
CA THR A 154 8.10 -18.90 11.43
C THR A 154 8.21 -20.05 10.42
N LYS A 155 7.22 -20.17 9.52
CA LYS A 155 7.17 -21.20 8.47
C LYS A 155 7.84 -20.78 7.16
N LEU A 156 8.30 -19.53 7.07
CA LEU A 156 8.94 -19.00 5.88
C LEU A 156 10.45 -19.16 5.96
N ARG A 157 11.08 -19.33 4.80
CA ARG A 157 12.54 -19.30 4.69
C ARG A 157 13.00 -17.86 4.52
N TRP A 158 13.59 -17.29 5.57
CA TRP A 158 14.14 -15.94 5.53
C TRP A 158 15.64 -15.92 5.24
N TYR A 159 16.07 -15.04 4.33
CA TYR A 159 17.48 -14.94 3.93
C TYR A 159 17.82 -13.59 3.29
N CYS A 160 19.12 -13.29 3.24
CA CYS A 160 19.66 -12.24 2.37
C CYS A 160 20.01 -12.84 1.00
N PRO A 161 19.36 -12.44 -0.11
CA PRO A 161 19.73 -12.95 -1.42
C PRO A 161 21.14 -12.49 -1.81
N VAL A 162 21.86 -13.33 -2.54
CA VAL A 162 23.16 -12.98 -3.12
C VAL A 162 22.93 -12.12 -4.37
N LYS A 163 23.63 -10.99 -4.47
CA LYS A 163 23.64 -10.11 -5.64
C LYS A 163 25.01 -10.17 -6.30
N GLN A 164 25.01 -10.37 -7.62
CA GLN A 164 26.18 -10.24 -8.47
C GLN A 164 26.26 -8.80 -8.98
N VAL A 165 27.36 -8.09 -8.69
CA VAL A 165 27.64 -6.76 -9.22
C VAL A 165 29.02 -6.76 -9.83
N LYS A 166 29.12 -6.55 -11.14
CA LYS A 166 30.39 -6.56 -11.90
C LYS A 166 31.23 -7.82 -11.65
N GLY A 167 30.59 -8.99 -11.54
CA GLY A 167 31.26 -10.28 -11.30
C GLY A 167 31.66 -10.56 -9.84
N ILE A 168 31.38 -9.64 -8.91
CA ILE A 168 31.60 -9.85 -7.47
C ILE A 168 30.27 -10.24 -6.82
N ALA A 169 30.26 -11.39 -6.14
CA ALA A 169 29.13 -11.82 -5.33
C ALA A 169 29.17 -11.11 -3.97
N GLY A 170 28.06 -10.50 -3.58
CA GLY A 170 27.87 -9.92 -2.25
C GLY A 170 26.44 -10.11 -1.78
N LEU A 171 26.19 -9.97 -0.48
CA LEU A 171 24.82 -10.00 0.05
C LEU A 171 24.05 -8.77 -0.42
N SER A 172 22.78 -8.98 -0.76
CA SER A 172 21.85 -7.90 -1.05
C SER A 172 21.57 -7.07 0.21
N ARG A 173 21.02 -5.88 0.00
CA ARG A 173 20.54 -4.99 1.07
C ARG A 173 19.13 -5.32 1.53
N ARG A 174 18.45 -6.26 0.87
CA ARG A 174 17.10 -6.68 1.23
C ARG A 174 17.09 -8.02 1.95
N ILE A 175 16.07 -8.25 2.76
CA ILE A 175 15.72 -9.56 3.31
C ILE A 175 14.55 -10.10 2.49
N ASN A 176 14.61 -11.38 2.12
CA ASN A 176 13.52 -12.09 1.45
C ASN A 176 12.94 -13.14 2.41
N GLY A 177 11.62 -13.29 2.39
CA GLY A 177 10.91 -14.41 3.00
C GLY A 177 10.22 -15.22 1.91
N ASP A 178 10.59 -16.49 1.77
CA ASP A 178 10.02 -17.38 0.76
C ASP A 178 9.02 -18.37 1.38
N ASP A 179 7.95 -18.66 0.64
CA ASP A 179 7.16 -19.88 0.79
C ASP A 179 7.64 -20.96 -0.21
N GLU A 180 6.93 -22.09 -0.29
CA GLU A 180 7.22 -23.17 -1.24
C GLU A 180 7.15 -22.71 -2.71
N ALA A 181 6.38 -21.66 -3.00
CA ALA A 181 6.19 -21.08 -4.32
C ALA A 181 7.06 -19.84 -4.57
N GLY A 182 8.05 -19.56 -3.71
CA GLY A 182 9.04 -18.49 -3.88
C GLY A 182 8.84 -17.28 -2.97
N THR A 183 9.42 -16.14 -3.35
CA THR A 183 9.43 -14.95 -2.49
C THR A 183 8.04 -14.36 -2.30
N ILE A 184 7.64 -14.26 -1.03
CA ILE A 184 6.38 -13.65 -0.61
C ILE A 184 6.57 -12.38 0.22
N PHE A 185 7.74 -12.19 0.82
CA PHE A 185 8.12 -10.93 1.45
C PHE A 185 9.45 -10.42 0.95
N GLU A 186 9.53 -9.09 0.82
CA GLU A 186 10.79 -8.39 0.67
C GLU A 186 10.82 -7.20 1.62
N TRP A 187 11.91 -7.07 2.37
CA TRP A 187 12.16 -5.90 3.22
C TRP A 187 13.42 -5.16 2.80
N TYR A 188 13.28 -3.85 2.59
CA TYR A 188 14.33 -2.95 2.13
C TYR A 188 14.83 -2.06 3.28
N GLY A 189 15.50 -2.66 4.27
CA GLY A 189 15.91 -1.99 5.51
C GLY A 189 16.79 -0.73 5.31
N GLU A 190 17.66 -0.72 4.30
CA GLU A 190 18.53 0.42 3.97
C GLU A 190 17.93 1.39 2.94
N SER A 191 16.70 1.17 2.49
CA SER A 191 16.05 1.97 1.44
C SER A 191 14.63 2.35 1.85
N GLY A 192 14.53 3.15 2.92
CA GLY A 192 13.26 3.65 3.43
C GLY A 192 12.42 2.61 4.19
N GLY A 193 13.00 1.45 4.52
CA GLY A 193 12.36 0.43 5.36
C GLY A 193 11.09 -0.17 4.76
N GLN A 194 10.95 -0.17 3.43
CA GLN A 194 9.75 -0.69 2.77
C GLN A 194 9.63 -2.20 3.01
N LEU A 195 8.50 -2.63 3.56
CA LEU A 195 8.11 -4.03 3.66
C LEU A 195 7.01 -4.32 2.63
N LYS A 196 7.31 -5.23 1.70
CA LYS A 196 6.41 -5.66 0.63
C LYS A 196 5.98 -7.10 0.86
N TYR A 197 4.71 -7.37 0.56
CA TYR A 197 4.07 -8.67 0.60
C TYR A 197 3.55 -9.02 -0.80
N TYR A 198 3.70 -10.28 -1.21
CA TYR A 198 3.36 -10.76 -2.55
C TYR A 198 2.40 -11.96 -2.51
N PRO A 199 1.15 -11.79 -2.00
CA PRO A 199 0.17 -12.88 -2.00
C PRO A 199 -0.13 -13.34 -3.43
N PRO A 200 -0.39 -14.65 -3.63
CA PRO A 200 -0.93 -15.12 -4.90
C PRO A 200 -2.28 -14.43 -5.18
N ALA A 201 -2.50 -13.99 -6.41
CA ALA A 201 -3.78 -13.40 -6.83
C ALA A 201 -4.94 -14.37 -6.59
N SER A 202 -4.69 -15.69 -6.71
CA SER A 202 -5.67 -16.75 -6.44
C SER A 202 -6.12 -16.84 -4.98
N THR A 203 -5.41 -16.23 -4.02
CA THR A 203 -5.83 -16.17 -2.62
C THR A 203 -6.63 -14.90 -2.29
N ALA A 204 -6.94 -14.07 -3.29
CA ALA A 204 -7.83 -12.93 -3.08
C ALA A 204 -9.22 -13.44 -2.67
N VAL A 205 -9.81 -12.81 -1.67
CA VAL A 205 -11.17 -13.11 -1.20
C VAL A 205 -12.19 -12.69 -2.26
N TRP A 206 -11.84 -11.65 -3.03
CA TRP A 206 -12.59 -11.18 -4.18
C TRP A 206 -11.63 -10.50 -5.17
N GLN A 207 -11.95 -10.58 -6.45
CA GLN A 207 -11.28 -9.83 -7.50
C GLN A 207 -12.31 -9.32 -8.51
N SER A 208 -12.06 -8.14 -9.08
CA SER A 208 -12.83 -7.66 -10.22
C SER A 208 -12.37 -8.31 -11.51
N GLU A 209 -13.24 -8.30 -12.52
CA GLU A 209 -12.78 -8.38 -13.91
C GLU A 209 -11.91 -7.15 -14.24
N PRO A 210 -10.96 -7.26 -15.19
CA PRO A 210 -10.24 -6.10 -15.68
C PRO A 210 -11.19 -5.05 -16.28
N PHE A 211 -11.00 -3.78 -15.92
CA PHE A 211 -11.87 -2.69 -16.36
C PHE A 211 -11.07 -1.47 -16.82
N ARG A 212 -11.76 -0.52 -17.45
CA ARG A 212 -11.25 0.82 -17.78
C ARG A 212 -12.06 1.83 -16.99
N LEU A 213 -11.41 2.93 -16.63
CA LEU A 213 -12.14 4.08 -16.09
C LEU A 213 -12.92 4.75 -17.22
N GLU A 214 -14.09 5.26 -16.90
CA GLU A 214 -14.86 6.11 -17.81
C GLU A 214 -14.07 7.37 -18.15
N ALA A 215 -14.24 7.86 -19.37
CA ALA A 215 -13.67 9.14 -19.74
C ALA A 215 -14.29 10.24 -18.87
N LEU A 216 -13.46 11.19 -18.43
CA LEU A 216 -13.99 12.39 -17.80
C LEU A 216 -14.85 13.14 -18.85
N PRO A 217 -15.99 13.72 -18.46
CA PRO A 217 -16.75 14.58 -19.35
C PRO A 217 -15.90 15.75 -19.86
N ASP A 218 -16.25 16.28 -21.02
CA ASP A 218 -15.52 17.34 -21.74
C ASP A 218 -15.74 18.75 -21.12
N VAL A 219 -15.73 18.81 -19.79
CA VAL A 219 -15.80 20.05 -19.02
C VAL A 219 -14.50 20.22 -18.24
N GLU A 220 -14.14 21.46 -17.92
CA GLU A 220 -12.91 21.77 -17.21
C GLU A 220 -12.90 21.05 -15.85
N HIS A 221 -12.06 20.03 -15.75
CA HIS A 221 -11.95 19.16 -14.59
C HIS A 221 -10.52 19.17 -14.07
N GLY A 222 -10.36 19.08 -12.75
CA GLY A 222 -9.05 18.99 -12.10
C GLY A 222 -8.80 20.13 -11.12
N ILE A 223 -7.56 20.24 -10.66
CA ILE A 223 -7.17 21.17 -9.59
C ILE A 223 -7.38 22.62 -10.03
N LEU A 224 -7.11 22.97 -11.29
CA LEU A 224 -7.27 24.34 -11.79
C LEU A 224 -8.74 24.77 -11.80
N ALA A 225 -9.64 23.91 -12.30
CA ALA A 225 -11.08 24.17 -12.23
C ALA A 225 -11.58 24.33 -10.78
N LYS A 226 -11.06 23.53 -9.83
CA LYS A 226 -11.36 23.69 -8.41
C LYS A 226 -10.81 24.99 -7.81
N VAL A 227 -9.59 25.39 -8.18
CA VAL A 227 -9.00 26.65 -7.75
C VAL A 227 -9.81 27.84 -8.27
N ALA A 228 -10.19 27.81 -9.54
CA ALA A 228 -11.06 28.83 -10.14
C ALA A 228 -12.42 28.90 -9.43
N ALA A 229 -13.02 27.75 -9.10
CA ALA A 229 -14.30 27.69 -8.39
C ALA A 229 -14.21 28.21 -6.95
N TYR A 230 -13.14 27.90 -6.21
CA TYR A 230 -13.00 28.28 -4.80
C TYR A 230 -12.42 29.69 -4.60
N PHE A 231 -11.61 30.18 -5.54
CA PHE A 231 -10.91 31.46 -5.44
C PHE A 231 -11.07 32.29 -6.73
N PRO A 232 -12.31 32.58 -7.19
CA PRO A 232 -12.52 33.15 -8.52
C PRO A 232 -11.78 34.47 -8.75
N GLY A 233 -11.74 35.37 -7.75
CA GLY A 233 -11.00 36.65 -7.86
C GLY A 233 -9.47 36.48 -7.88
N ARG A 234 -8.92 35.76 -6.88
CA ARG A 234 -7.46 35.54 -6.77
C ARG A 234 -6.89 34.73 -7.93
N TRP A 235 -7.68 33.80 -8.46
CA TRP A 235 -7.28 33.04 -9.64
C TRP A 235 -7.23 33.93 -10.88
N ALA A 236 -8.23 34.79 -11.08
CA ALA A 236 -8.24 35.74 -12.20
C ALA A 236 -7.06 36.73 -12.16
N GLU A 237 -6.69 37.23 -10.98
CA GLU A 237 -5.50 38.09 -10.78
C GLU A 237 -4.19 37.35 -11.13
N ALA A 238 -4.04 36.10 -10.66
CA ALA A 238 -2.86 35.30 -10.92
C ALA A 238 -2.69 34.94 -12.41
N VAL A 239 -3.79 34.68 -13.13
CA VAL A 239 -3.75 34.33 -14.56
C VAL A 239 -3.61 35.57 -15.45
N SER A 240 -4.10 36.73 -15.02
CA SER A 240 -3.97 38.00 -15.76
C SER A 240 -2.59 38.66 -15.63
N GLY A 241 -1.73 38.16 -14.73
CA GLY A 241 -0.37 38.69 -14.55
C GLY A 241 -0.33 40.09 -13.94
N THR A 242 -1.43 40.53 -13.33
CA THR A 242 -1.53 41.84 -12.65
C THR A 242 -1.26 41.61 -11.16
N PRO A 243 -0.07 41.93 -10.63
CA PRO A 243 0.17 41.82 -9.19
C PRO A 243 -0.64 42.90 -8.48
N SER A 244 -1.22 42.55 -7.34
CA SER A 244 -1.68 43.54 -6.35
C SER A 244 -0.50 44.12 -5.57
#